data_AF-A0A2M8HN32-F1
#
_entry.id   AF-A0A2M8HN32-F1
#
_cell.length_a   1.000
_cell.length_b   1.000
_cell.length_c   1.000
_cell.angle_alpha   90.00
_cell.angle_beta   90.00
_cell.angle_gamma   90.00
#
_symmetry.space_group_name_H-M   'P 1'
#
loop_
_entity.id
_entity.type
_entity.pdbx_description
1 polymer ?
#
loop_
_entity_poly.entity_id
_entity_poly.type
_entity_poly.pdbx_seq_one_letter_code
_entity_poly.pdbx_strand_id
1 'polypeptide(L)' 'MMIDAIVARPLGLASVGLGLGLFIASSPFSLISGTFIQTGRRLVVYPLKFTFTRGLGDFPGYMEELELVQD' A
#
# COMPACT_ATOMS: atom_id res chain seq x y z
N MET A 1 16.28 -0.15 11.93
CA MET A 1 16.74 -1.43 11.35
C MET A 1 16.07 -2.64 11.98
N MET A 2 16.36 -3.04 13.23
CA MET A 2 15.73 -4.23 13.84
C MET A 2 14.22 -4.06 14.12
N ILE A 3 13.83 -2.89 14.64
CA ILE A 3 12.42 -2.54 14.88
C ILE A 3 11.62 -2.53 13.56
N ASP A 4 12.25 -2.08 12.47
CA ASP A 4 11.62 -2.07 11.15
C ASP A 4 11.29 -3.49 10.66
N ALA A 5 12.24 -4.43 10.81
CA ALA A 5 12.06 -5.81 10.39
C ALA A 5 11.04 -6.58 11.25
N ILE A 6 11.02 -6.34 12.56
CA ILE A 6 10.20 -7.13 13.51
C ILE A 6 8.81 -6.51 13.72
N VAL A 7 8.66 -5.20 13.59
CA VAL A 7 7.41 -4.50 13.90
C VAL A 7 6.80 -3.89 12.64
N ALA A 8 7.54 -3.03 11.95
CA ALA A 8 6.98 -2.28 10.82
C ALA A 8 6.66 -3.16 9.61
N ARG A 9 7.46 -4.17 9.29
CA ARG A 9 7.18 -5.12 8.19
C ARG A 9 5.94 -5.98 8.47
N PRO A 10 5.77 -6.62 9.63
CA PRO A 10 4.53 -7.31 9.96
C PRO A 10 3.30 -6.40 9.96
N LEU A 11 3.43 -5.16 10.45
CA LEU A 11 2.34 -4.18 10.37
C LEU A 11 2.04 -3.78 8.92
N GLY A 12 3.06 -3.66 8.07
CA GLY A 12 2.91 -3.46 6.62
C GLY A 12 2.18 -4.64 5.95
N LEU A 13 2.48 -5.87 6.33
CA LEU A 13 1.75 -7.05 5.85
C LEU A 13 0.28 -7.02 6.28
N ALA A 14 0.01 -6.63 7.53
CA ALA A 14 -1.36 -6.45 8.00
C ALA A 14 -2.09 -5.36 7.22
N SER A 15 -1.42 -4.23 6.92
CA SER A 15 -2.01 -3.15 6.13
C SER A 15 -2.28 -3.55 4.68
N VAL A 16 -1.46 -4.42 4.07
CA VAL A 16 -1.74 -5.04 2.76
C VAL A 16 -3.03 -5.86 2.82
N GLY A 17 -3.20 -6.69 3.85
CA GLY A 17 -4.42 -7.48 4.03
C GLY A 17 -5.67 -6.61 4.19
N LEU A 18 -5.57 -5.54 4.99
CA LEU A 18 -6.64 -4.56 5.15
C LEU A 18 -6.95 -3.80 3.85
N GLY A 19 -5.92 -3.33 3.15
CA GLY A 19 -6.06 -2.64 1.87
C GLY A 19 -6.72 -3.50 0.80
N LEU A 20 -6.36 -4.78 0.73
CA LEU A 20 -7.00 -5.75 -0.16
C LEU A 20 -8.47 -5.98 0.21
N GLY A 21 -8.79 -6.15 1.49
CA GLY A 21 -10.16 -6.29 1.96
C GLY A 21 -11.03 -5.07 1.63
N LEU A 22 -10.50 -3.87 1.87
CA LEU A 22 -11.17 -2.61 1.50
C LEU A 22 -11.33 -2.46 -0.01
N PHE A 23 -10.35 -2.88 -0.80
CA PHE A 23 -10.46 -2.86 -2.26
C PHE A 23 -11.57 -3.79 -2.76
N ILE A 24 -11.68 -5.00 -2.22
CA ILE A 24 -12.78 -5.92 -2.57
C ILE A 24 -14.14 -5.33 -2.17
N ALA A 25 -14.24 -4.77 -0.97
CA ALA A 25 -15.48 -4.15 -0.49
C ALA A 25 -15.89 -2.90 -1.31
N SER A 26 -14.92 -2.10 -1.75
CA SER A 26 -15.13 -0.87 -2.52
C SER A 26 -15.10 -1.06 -4.04
N SER A 27 -14.71 -2.24 -4.52
CA SER A 27 -14.67 -2.64 -5.93
C SER A 27 -15.97 -2.35 -6.68
N PRO A 28 -17.16 -2.76 -6.21
CA PRO A 28 -18.40 -2.50 -6.94
C PRO A 28 -18.65 -1.00 -7.15
N PHE A 29 -18.37 -0.18 -6.14
CA PHE A 29 -18.52 1.28 -6.24
C PHE A 29 -17.46 1.91 -7.14
N SER A 30 -16.22 1.44 -7.04
CA SER A 30 -15.09 1.94 -7.84
C SER A 30 -15.21 1.57 -9.33
N LEU A 31 -15.89 0.47 -9.64
CA LEU A 31 -16.23 0.10 -11.02
C LEU A 31 -17.29 1.06 -11.58
N ILE A 32 -18.33 1.37 -10.81
CA ILE A 32 -19.40 2.28 -11.23
C ILE A 32 -18.88 3.71 -11.39
N SER A 33 -17.97 4.17 -10.52
CA SER A 33 -17.35 5.50 -10.62
C SER A 33 -16.28 5.61 -11.71
N GLY A 34 -15.87 4.49 -12.32
CA GLY A 34 -14.78 4.46 -13.30
C GLY A 34 -13.38 4.64 -12.68
N THR A 35 -13.24 4.59 -11.36
CA THR A 35 -11.95 4.81 -10.66
C THR A 35 -11.26 3.51 -10.22
N PHE A 36 -11.73 2.36 -10.68
CA PHE A 36 -11.26 1.03 -10.26
C PHE A 36 -9.73 0.87 -10.24
N ILE A 37 -9.05 1.28 -11.32
CA ILE A 37 -7.59 1.19 -11.43
C ILE A 37 -6.88 2.09 -10.40
N GLN A 38 -7.39 3.31 -10.19
CA GLN A 38 -6.81 4.24 -9.23
C GLN A 38 -7.02 3.75 -7.79
N THR A 39 -8.21 3.21 -7.48
CA THR A 39 -8.51 2.59 -6.19
C THR A 39 -7.58 1.40 -5.94
N GLY A 40 -7.38 0.53 -6.94
CA GLY A 40 -6.46 -0.62 -6.82
C GLY A 40 -5.01 -0.19 -6.61
N ARG A 41 -4.54 0.85 -7.31
CA ARG A 41 -3.20 1.41 -7.09
C ARG A 41 -3.00 1.90 -5.65
N ARG A 42 -3.99 2.60 -5.08
CA ARG A 42 -3.90 3.15 -3.72
C ARG A 42 -4.10 2.11 -2.61
N LEU A 43 -5.06 1.22 -2.76
CA LEU A 43 -5.42 0.27 -1.69
C LEU A 43 -4.62 -1.03 -1.73
N VAL A 44 -4.02 -1.38 -2.87
CA VAL A 44 -3.30 -2.65 -3.03
C VAL A 44 -1.84 -2.41 -3.40
N VAL A 45 -1.57 -1.70 -4.49
CA VAL A 45 -0.20 -1.55 -5.01
C VAL A 45 0.69 -0.75 -4.08
N TYR A 46 0.18 0.38 -3.56
CA TYR A 46 0.95 1.25 -2.66
C TYR A 46 1.33 0.55 -1.34
N PRO A 47 0.41 -0.11 -0.60
CA PRO A 47 0.77 -0.89 0.60
C PRO A 47 1.76 -2.03 0.32
N LEU A 48 1.63 -2.70 -0.83
CA LEU A 48 2.56 -3.76 -1.25
C LEU A 48 3.97 -3.21 -1.46
N LYS A 49 4.11 -2.13 -2.24
CA LYS A 49 5.40 -1.48 -2.47
C LYS A 49 5.99 -0.93 -1.16
N PHE A 50 5.17 -0.27 -0.34
CA PHE A 50 5.60 0.18 0.99
C PHE A 50 6.12 -0.95 1.88
N THR A 51 5.58 -2.16 1.77
CA THR A 51 6.00 -3.28 2.62
C THR A 51 7.23 -4.01 2.09
N PHE A 52 7.33 -4.19 0.77
CA PHE A 52 8.33 -5.09 0.17
C PHE A 52 9.48 -4.37 -0.55
N THR A 53 9.27 -3.18 -1.11
CA THR A 53 10.25 -2.54 -2.00
C THR A 53 11.03 -1.41 -1.35
N ARG A 54 10.60 -0.89 -0.18
CA ARG A 54 11.34 0.15 0.54
C ARG A 54 12.61 -0.38 1.22
N GLY A 55 13.60 0.50 1.37
CA GLY A 55 14.83 0.23 2.12
C GLY A 55 14.55 -0.10 3.59
N LEU A 56 15.41 -0.90 4.21
CA LEU A 56 15.27 -1.23 5.63
C LEU A 56 15.43 0.04 6.46
N GLY A 57 14.46 0.35 7.33
CA GLY A 57 14.45 1.56 8.16
C GLY A 57 14.14 2.87 7.41
N ASP A 58 13.78 2.79 6.14
CA ASP A 58 13.32 3.94 5.35
C ASP A 58 11.81 4.12 5.55
N PHE A 59 11.39 5.32 5.94
CA PHE A 59 9.99 5.67 6.19
C PHE A 59 9.69 7.00 5.48
N PRO A 60 9.33 6.94 4.19
CA PRO A 60 9.01 8.15 3.44
C PRO A 60 7.80 8.85 4.06
N GLY A 61 7.84 10.18 4.05
CA GLY A 61 6.75 11.01 4.57
C GLY A 61 5.48 10.82 3.76
N TYR A 62 4.31 11.12 4.35
CA TYR A 62 3.00 11.01 3.69
C TYR A 62 2.82 11.90 2.45
N MET A 63 3.75 12.85 2.21
CA MET A 63 3.81 13.72 1.04
C MET A 63 4.90 13.34 0.03
N GLU A 64 5.77 12.40 0.40
CA GLU A 64 6.70 11.77 -0.54
C GLU A 64 5.92 10.66 -1.22
N GLU A 65 5.51 10.91 -2.47
CA GLU A 65 5.12 9.81 -3.35
C GLU A 65 6.30 8.83 -3.33
N LEU A 66 6.06 7.58 -2.95
CA LEU A 66 7.03 6.52 -3.19
C LEU A 66 7.42 6.65 -4.66
N GLU A 67 8.63 7.13 -4.97
CA GLU A 67 9.14 7.24 -6.36
C GLU A 67 8.97 5.90 -7.10
N LEU A 68 8.87 4.82 -6.34
CA LEU A 68 8.57 3.46 -6.77
C LEU A 68 7.18 3.26 -7.41
N VAL A 69 6.24 4.22 -7.39
CA VAL A 69 4.92 4.12 -8.05
C VAL A 69 4.92 4.79 -9.43
N GLN A 70 6.02 5.46 -9.79
CA GLN A 70 6.21 6.07 -11.10
C GLN A 70 6.82 5.07 -12.09
N ASP A 71 6.16 3.92 -12.25
CA ASP A 71 6.28 2.99 -13.38
C ASP A 71 4.93 2.26 -13.55
#